data_AF-A0A7X9P6T9-F1
#
_entry.id   AF-A0A7X9P6T9-F1
#
_cell.length_a   1.000
_cell.length_b   1.000
_cell.length_c   1.000
_cell.angle_alpha   90.00
_cell.angle_beta   90.00
_cell.angle_gamma   90.00
#
_symmetry.space_group_name_H-M   'P 1'
#
loop_
_entity.id
_entity.type
_entity.pdbx_description
1 polymer ?
#
loop_
_entity_poly.entity_id
_entity_poly.type
_entity_poly.pdbx_seq_one_letter_code
_entity_poly.pdbx_strand_id
1 'polypeptide(L)'
;MHKSSSNRLLALSVALSLALLAGCGDDSSDTPDADAGDDGRVDVPADLPEDGPVDTDGPSDVPEEADAPTDVDPGPWDVVITIEVDGGTIPVNLGALDRTTWDGHDALRLTRVVEQARLSLPWNYHYDFIGNDGFDPLTERLEGDLGKLPCYGELEQGFLWWDVDNLRIGWDPALGFPESLGVQGMDGGIIRLTPIAVTSVVVAVGDGRTVVDLTAQATEDVVDYLNPDDGAMPSVPLPALFSAAGATTPEAFVYKMWGNDGWSNADDNLMPWANAQHAWIRVDTRRVVLDEAWDTEECCWRTRDTILIKGRTPAP
;
A
#
# COMPACT_ATOMS: atom_id res chain seq x y z
N MET A 1 -56.65 3.65 -11.44
CA MET A 1 -56.71 5.12 -11.28
C MET A 1 -55.70 5.49 -10.20
N HIS A 2 -54.44 5.80 -10.54
CA HIS A 2 -53.89 7.18 -10.69
C HIS A 2 -54.16 8.04 -9.44
N LYS A 3 -53.18 8.58 -8.70
CA LYS A 3 -51.91 9.31 -8.97
C LYS A 3 -51.20 9.47 -7.58
N SER A 4 -49.97 9.93 -7.37
CA SER A 4 -48.75 10.23 -8.13
C SER A 4 -47.81 10.95 -7.13
N SER A 5 -46.51 10.70 -7.25
CA SER A 5 -45.35 11.55 -6.90
C SER A 5 -45.15 12.04 -5.45
N SER A 6 -43.96 11.76 -4.91
CA SER A 6 -42.83 12.72 -5.03
C SER A 6 -41.51 12.10 -4.57
N ASN A 7 -40.61 11.88 -5.54
CA ASN A 7 -39.17 11.97 -5.34
C ASN A 7 -38.80 13.44 -5.12
N ARG A 8 -37.84 13.74 -4.23
CA ARG A 8 -36.74 14.69 -4.47
C ARG A 8 -35.78 14.79 -3.28
N LEU A 9 -34.52 14.47 -3.59
CA LEU A 9 -33.30 15.23 -3.28
C LEU A 9 -33.07 15.70 -1.83
N LEU A 10 -32.18 15.01 -1.13
CA LEU A 10 -31.32 15.62 -0.12
C LEU A 10 -29.91 15.72 -0.70
N ALA A 11 -29.49 16.96 -0.94
CA ALA A 11 -28.14 17.32 -1.32
C ALA A 11 -27.23 17.21 -0.10
N LEU A 12 -26.12 16.46 -0.24
CA LEU A 12 -25.07 16.39 0.77
C LEU A 12 -24.08 17.53 0.51
N SER A 13 -24.04 18.48 1.43
CA SER A 13 -23.08 19.59 1.45
C SER A 13 -21.78 19.14 2.13
N VAL A 14 -20.67 19.08 1.39
CA VAL A 14 -19.33 18.95 1.96
C VAL A 14 -18.72 20.35 2.03
N ALA A 15 -18.49 20.81 3.26
CA ALA A 15 -17.80 22.06 3.54
C ALA A 15 -16.30 21.80 3.76
N LEU A 16 -15.52 22.66 3.11
CA LEU A 16 -14.07 22.78 3.09
C LEU A 16 -13.51 23.22 4.45
N SER A 17 -12.39 22.63 4.89
CA SER A 17 -11.49 23.22 5.88
C SER A 17 -10.04 23.10 5.41
N LEU A 18 -9.55 24.21 4.85
CA LEU A 18 -8.14 24.48 4.59
C LEU A 18 -7.55 25.10 5.87
N ALA A 19 -6.53 24.48 6.47
CA ALA A 19 -5.76 25.09 7.54
C ALA A 19 -4.34 25.39 7.04
N LEU A 20 -4.08 26.68 6.83
CA LEU A 20 -2.77 27.29 6.70
C LEU A 20 -2.06 27.22 8.07
N LEU A 21 -0.79 26.80 8.11
CA LEU A 21 0.14 27.28 9.15
C LEU A 21 1.45 27.74 8.52
N ALA A 22 1.81 28.98 8.85
CA ALA A 22 3.00 29.66 8.40
C ALA A 22 4.20 29.41 9.33
N GLY A 23 5.36 29.39 8.70
CA GLY A 23 6.75 29.53 9.15
C GLY A 23 7.10 29.83 10.61
N CYS A 24 8.18 29.17 11.04
CA CYS A 24 9.34 29.78 11.70
C CYS A 24 10.60 29.13 11.12
N GLY A 25 11.58 29.95 10.69
CA GLY A 25 12.95 29.51 10.42
C GLY A 25 13.79 29.57 11.69
N ASP A 26 14.86 28.77 11.77
CA ASP A 26 16.24 29.27 11.63
C ASP A 26 17.27 28.12 11.68
N ASP A 27 18.35 28.38 10.96
CA ASP A 27 19.70 27.81 10.95
C ASP A 27 20.12 26.82 12.05
N SER A 28 20.78 25.72 11.64
CA SER A 28 22.22 25.55 11.91
C SER A 28 22.83 24.36 11.15
N SER A 29 23.97 24.68 10.57
CA SER A 29 25.03 23.88 9.92
C SER A 29 25.32 22.50 10.49
N ASP A 30 25.54 21.53 9.60
CA ASP A 30 26.82 20.82 9.47
C ASP A 30 26.83 19.86 8.27
N THR A 31 27.64 20.19 7.26
CA THR A 31 28.08 19.26 6.21
C THR A 31 29.58 19.07 6.36
N PRO A 32 30.09 17.84 6.49
CA PRO A 32 31.53 17.62 6.38
C PRO A 32 31.94 17.52 4.90
N ASP A 33 32.93 18.34 4.58
CA ASP A 33 33.77 18.31 3.38
C ASP A 33 34.39 16.92 3.12
N ALA A 34 34.44 16.55 1.84
CA ALA A 34 35.46 15.66 1.31
C ALA A 34 35.81 16.10 -0.12
N ASP A 35 36.71 17.09 -0.19
CA ASP A 35 37.54 17.37 -1.36
C ASP A 35 38.79 16.47 -1.30
N ALA A 36 39.00 15.68 -2.34
CA ALA A 36 40.28 15.08 -2.68
C ALA A 36 40.26 14.74 -4.18
N GLY A 37 40.88 15.62 -4.95
CA GLY A 37 40.90 15.60 -6.40
C GLY A 37 41.73 14.48 -7.04
N ASP A 38 41.56 14.36 -8.36
CA ASP A 38 42.60 13.96 -9.28
C ASP A 38 42.22 14.45 -10.69
N ASP A 39 43.02 15.39 -11.19
CA ASP A 39 42.95 16.09 -12.46
C ASP A 39 43.79 15.37 -13.52
N GLY A 40 43.31 14.20 -13.95
CA GLY A 40 43.88 13.43 -15.05
C GLY A 40 43.54 13.98 -16.44
N ARG A 41 43.92 15.23 -16.73
CA ARG A 41 43.93 15.77 -18.11
C ARG A 41 45.06 15.12 -18.92
N VAL A 42 44.71 14.46 -20.02
CA VAL A 42 45.67 14.09 -21.07
C VAL A 42 45.35 14.90 -22.31
N ASP A 43 46.17 15.93 -22.56
CA ASP A 43 46.28 16.67 -23.82
C ASP A 43 47.24 15.95 -24.77
N VAL A 44 46.81 15.53 -25.97
CA VAL A 44 47.65 15.49 -27.20
C VAL A 44 46.75 15.31 -28.46
N PRO A 45 47.23 15.62 -29.69
CA PRO A 45 47.11 16.92 -30.35
C PRO A 45 46.21 16.87 -31.62
N ALA A 46 45.88 18.06 -32.12
CA ALA A 46 45.35 18.27 -33.45
C ALA A 46 46.42 17.97 -34.52
N ASP A 47 46.13 17.04 -35.43
CA ASP A 47 46.78 16.94 -36.74
C ASP A 47 45.72 16.55 -37.78
N LEU A 48 45.34 17.52 -38.61
CA LEU A 48 44.60 17.32 -39.85
C LEU A 48 45.60 17.24 -41.00
N PRO A 49 45.46 16.29 -41.93
CA PRO A 49 45.87 16.52 -43.31
C PRO A 49 44.65 16.72 -44.22
N GLU A 50 44.72 17.79 -45.01
CA GLU A 50 43.84 18.04 -46.17
C GLU A 50 44.23 17.17 -47.38
N ASP A 51 43.20 16.92 -48.20
CA ASP A 51 43.15 16.67 -49.64
C ASP A 51 43.61 15.35 -50.30
N GLY A 52 42.64 14.75 -50.99
CA GLY A 52 42.80 13.90 -52.17
C GLY A 52 41.49 13.19 -52.55
N PRO A 53 40.92 13.39 -53.75
CA PRO A 53 39.71 12.70 -54.17
C PRO A 53 40.08 11.31 -54.69
N VAL A 54 39.37 10.28 -54.22
CA VAL A 54 39.41 8.95 -54.85
C VAL A 54 37.97 8.55 -55.14
N ASP A 55 37.60 8.72 -56.40
CA ASP A 55 36.56 7.93 -57.05
C ASP A 55 36.99 6.46 -57.05
N THR A 56 36.24 5.62 -56.35
CA THR A 56 36.19 4.19 -56.64
C THR A 56 34.75 3.75 -56.63
N ASP A 57 34.24 3.47 -57.83
CA ASP A 57 33.04 2.69 -58.10
C ASP A 57 33.03 1.44 -57.20
N GLY A 58 32.14 1.43 -56.21
CA GLY A 58 31.79 0.29 -55.38
C GLY A 58 30.29 0.00 -55.55
N PRO A 59 29.87 -1.28 -55.58
CA PRO A 59 28.49 -1.64 -55.89
C PRO A 59 27.52 -0.99 -54.91
N SER A 60 26.38 -0.51 -55.41
CA SER A 60 25.27 -0.06 -54.58
C SER A 60 24.75 -1.22 -53.73
N ASP A 61 25.32 -1.39 -52.55
CA ASP A 61 24.68 -2.09 -51.45
C ASP A 61 23.65 -1.13 -50.87
N VAL A 62 22.42 -1.22 -51.39
CA VAL A 62 21.25 -0.74 -50.68
C VAL A 62 21.24 -1.45 -49.34
N PRO A 63 21.25 -0.75 -48.19
CA PRO A 63 21.07 -1.40 -46.92
C PRO A 63 19.74 -2.16 -47.00
N GLU A 64 19.82 -3.48 -46.81
CA GLU A 64 18.67 -4.34 -46.52
C GLU A 64 17.80 -3.58 -45.51
N GLU A 65 16.57 -3.24 -45.91
CA GLU A 65 15.60 -2.66 -44.99
C GLU A 65 15.54 -3.62 -43.80
N ALA A 66 16.02 -3.17 -42.64
CA ALA A 66 15.85 -3.90 -41.42
C ALA A 66 14.34 -4.12 -41.27
N ASP A 67 13.92 -5.38 -41.39
CA ASP A 67 12.54 -5.79 -41.17
C ASP A 67 12.04 -5.06 -39.93
N ALA A 68 11.00 -4.24 -40.11
CA ALA A 68 10.28 -3.65 -38.99
C ALA A 68 9.95 -4.79 -38.01
N PRO A 69 10.14 -4.61 -36.69
CA PRO A 69 9.91 -5.68 -35.73
C PRO A 69 8.55 -6.29 -36.02
N THR A 70 8.57 -7.57 -36.38
CA THR A 70 7.38 -8.38 -36.64
C THR A 70 6.41 -8.18 -35.49
N ASP A 71 5.19 -7.83 -35.84
CA ASP A 71 3.99 -7.75 -35.00
C ASP A 71 4.09 -8.83 -33.90
N VAL A 72 4.51 -8.40 -32.71
CA VAL A 72 4.61 -9.29 -31.56
C VAL A 72 3.17 -9.56 -31.20
N ASP A 73 2.70 -10.78 -31.48
CA ASP A 73 1.37 -11.22 -31.05
C ASP A 73 1.25 -10.90 -29.55
N PRO A 74 0.36 -9.97 -29.16
CA PRO A 74 0.32 -9.50 -27.79
C PRO A 74 -0.01 -10.70 -26.91
N GLY A 75 0.95 -11.05 -26.05
CA GLY A 75 0.73 -12.12 -25.08
C GLY A 75 -0.47 -11.78 -24.18
N PRO A 76 -1.05 -12.75 -23.48
CA PRO A 76 -2.23 -12.52 -22.64
C PRO A 76 -2.01 -11.45 -21.56
N TRP A 77 -0.77 -11.07 -21.27
CA TRP A 77 -0.42 -10.03 -20.32
C TRP A 77 -0.25 -8.62 -20.91
N ASP A 78 -0.42 -8.43 -22.23
CA ASP A 78 -0.41 -7.09 -22.85
C ASP A 78 -1.73 -6.35 -22.57
N VAL A 79 -1.93 -6.06 -21.28
CA VAL A 79 -3.15 -5.54 -20.68
C VAL A 79 -2.77 -4.42 -19.74
N VAL A 80 -3.60 -3.38 -19.73
CA VAL A 80 -3.45 -2.24 -18.83
C VAL A 80 -4.57 -2.28 -17.80
N ILE A 81 -4.22 -2.07 -16.54
CA ILE A 81 -5.19 -1.75 -15.48
C ILE A 81 -4.94 -0.33 -14.98
N THR A 82 -5.93 0.26 -14.32
CA THR A 82 -5.81 1.63 -13.80
C THR A 82 -5.76 1.63 -12.28
N ILE A 83 -4.79 2.32 -11.70
CA ILE A 83 -4.80 2.65 -10.27
C ILE A 83 -5.40 4.05 -10.11
N GLU A 84 -6.46 4.18 -9.30
CA GLU A 84 -7.08 5.46 -8.92
C GLU A 84 -6.65 5.87 -7.52
N VAL A 85 -6.04 7.04 -7.39
CA VAL A 85 -5.57 7.58 -6.11
C VAL A 85 -5.63 9.11 -6.11
N ASP A 86 -6.16 9.72 -5.04
CA ASP A 86 -6.28 11.18 -4.86
C ASP A 86 -6.92 11.94 -6.04
N GLY A 87 -7.84 11.29 -6.75
CA GLY A 87 -8.50 11.83 -7.94
C GLY A 87 -7.65 11.80 -9.22
N GLY A 88 -6.45 11.24 -9.17
CA GLY A 88 -5.60 10.92 -10.32
C GLY A 88 -5.74 9.45 -10.74
N THR A 89 -5.28 9.16 -11.95
CA THR A 89 -5.24 7.80 -12.51
C THR A 89 -3.84 7.46 -13.00
N ILE A 90 -3.42 6.22 -12.76
CA ILE A 90 -2.10 5.71 -13.14
C ILE A 90 -2.32 4.42 -13.95
N PRO A 91 -2.01 4.41 -15.27
CA PRO A 91 -2.08 3.20 -16.05
C PRO A 91 -0.90 2.27 -15.70
N VAL A 92 -1.18 1.00 -15.49
CA VAL A 92 -0.20 -0.04 -15.18
C VAL A 92 -0.22 -1.09 -16.29
N ASN A 93 0.88 -1.17 -17.05
CA ASN A 93 1.06 -2.23 -18.04
C ASN A 93 1.53 -3.51 -17.33
N LEU A 94 0.70 -4.55 -17.37
CA LEU A 94 0.96 -5.83 -16.70
C LEU A 94 2.04 -6.67 -17.40
N GLY A 95 2.23 -6.49 -18.71
CA GLY A 95 3.18 -7.27 -19.51
C GLY A 95 4.64 -7.00 -19.17
N ALA A 96 4.91 -5.89 -18.47
CA ALA A 96 6.25 -5.51 -18.01
C ALA A 96 6.58 -6.02 -16.59
N LEU A 97 5.64 -6.65 -15.90
CA LEU A 97 5.81 -7.06 -14.50
C LEU A 97 6.35 -8.49 -14.36
N ASP A 98 7.11 -8.71 -13.30
CA ASP A 98 7.64 -10.03 -12.97
C ASP A 98 6.52 -11.00 -12.61
N ARG A 99 6.53 -12.15 -13.29
CA ARG A 99 5.53 -13.21 -13.13
C ARG A 99 5.88 -14.17 -12.01
N THR A 100 4.85 -14.75 -11.43
CA THR A 100 4.89 -15.82 -10.43
C THR A 100 3.91 -16.92 -10.83
N THR A 101 3.84 -17.98 -10.04
CA THR A 101 2.80 -19.00 -10.14
C THR A 101 1.92 -18.97 -8.91
N TRP A 102 0.61 -19.10 -9.09
CA TRP A 102 -0.36 -19.28 -8.02
C TRP A 102 -1.40 -20.31 -8.44
N ASP A 103 -1.63 -21.31 -7.59
CA ASP A 103 -2.52 -22.46 -7.86
C ASP A 103 -2.30 -23.16 -9.22
N GLY A 104 -1.04 -23.17 -9.69
CA GLY A 104 -0.69 -23.75 -11.00
C GLY A 104 -0.95 -22.84 -12.21
N HIS A 105 -1.42 -21.61 -11.99
CA HIS A 105 -1.64 -20.60 -13.01
C HIS A 105 -0.50 -19.57 -13.07
N ASP A 106 -0.23 -19.03 -14.26
CA ASP A 106 0.62 -17.84 -14.43
C ASP A 106 -0.07 -16.64 -13.76
N ALA A 107 0.67 -15.90 -12.94
CA ALA A 107 0.10 -14.88 -12.06
C ALA A 107 1.07 -13.71 -11.81
N LEU A 108 0.53 -12.60 -11.31
CA LEU A 108 1.24 -11.45 -10.77
C LEU A 108 0.85 -11.26 -9.31
N ARG A 109 1.80 -10.88 -8.45
CA ARG A 109 1.46 -10.47 -7.08
C ARG A 109 0.85 -9.07 -7.09
N LEU A 110 -0.22 -8.85 -6.33
CA LEU A 110 -0.91 -7.55 -6.30
C LEU A 110 -0.02 -6.43 -5.75
N THR A 111 0.91 -6.73 -4.83
CA THR A 111 1.93 -5.76 -4.41
C THR A 111 2.74 -5.22 -5.59
N ARG A 112 3.21 -6.08 -6.51
CA ARG A 112 4.00 -5.64 -7.68
C ARG A 112 3.24 -4.72 -8.61
N VAL A 113 1.93 -4.93 -8.71
CA VAL A 113 1.03 -4.10 -9.50
C VAL A 113 0.89 -2.73 -8.84
N VAL A 114 0.59 -2.68 -7.53
CA VAL A 114 0.42 -1.44 -6.77
C VAL A 114 1.72 -0.63 -6.67
N GLU A 115 2.87 -1.29 -6.55
CA GLU A 115 4.19 -0.64 -6.51
C GLU A 115 4.47 0.23 -7.75
N GLN A 116 3.81 -0.02 -8.88
CA GLN A 116 3.93 0.82 -10.08
C GLN A 116 3.40 2.25 -9.88
N ALA A 117 2.47 2.44 -8.93
CA ALA A 117 1.99 3.76 -8.56
C ALA A 117 3.04 4.59 -7.78
N ARG A 118 4.12 3.97 -7.29
CA ARG A 118 5.21 4.63 -6.55
C ARG A 118 4.72 5.53 -5.41
N LEU A 119 3.71 5.06 -4.68
CA LEU A 119 3.15 5.76 -3.54
C LEU A 119 4.21 5.92 -2.45
N SER A 120 4.28 7.10 -1.83
CA SER A 120 5.19 7.33 -0.71
C SER A 120 4.81 6.53 0.54
N LEU A 121 3.51 6.32 0.76
CA LEU A 121 2.95 5.64 1.92
C LEU A 121 1.83 4.69 1.48
N PRO A 122 2.13 3.57 0.80
CA PRO A 122 1.12 2.65 0.29
C PRO A 122 0.27 2.00 1.40
N TRP A 123 0.80 1.92 2.62
CA TRP A 123 0.11 1.40 3.81
C TRP A 123 -1.13 2.22 4.20
N ASN A 124 -1.18 3.52 3.86
CA ASN A 124 -2.25 4.43 4.27
C ASN A 124 -3.55 4.28 3.48
N TYR A 125 -3.73 3.21 2.70
CA TYR A 125 -4.88 3.02 1.83
C TYR A 125 -5.53 1.65 2.03
N HIS A 126 -6.87 1.65 1.91
CA HIS A 126 -7.64 0.47 1.54
C HIS A 126 -7.60 0.29 0.02
N TYR A 127 -7.53 -0.96 -0.43
CA TYR A 127 -7.44 -1.33 -1.83
C TYR A 127 -8.73 -2.00 -2.30
N ASP A 128 -9.47 -1.32 -3.16
CA ASP A 128 -10.70 -1.82 -3.78
C ASP A 128 -10.42 -2.23 -5.24
N PHE A 129 -10.87 -3.42 -5.64
CA PHE A 129 -10.59 -3.99 -6.95
C PHE A 129 -11.88 -4.09 -7.74
N ILE A 130 -11.92 -3.49 -8.93
CA ILE A 130 -13.16 -3.28 -9.67
C ILE A 130 -12.98 -3.84 -11.08
N GLY A 131 -13.90 -4.72 -11.48
CA GLY A 131 -13.92 -5.32 -12.80
C GLY A 131 -14.17 -4.28 -13.89
N ASN A 132 -13.74 -4.57 -15.11
CA ASN A 132 -14.00 -3.75 -16.30
C ASN A 132 -15.50 -3.66 -16.66
N ASP A 133 -16.31 -4.58 -16.14
CA ASP A 133 -17.77 -4.59 -16.21
C ASP A 133 -18.42 -3.68 -15.15
N GLY A 134 -17.62 -3.07 -14.27
CA GLY A 134 -18.05 -2.21 -13.18
C GLY A 134 -18.38 -2.96 -11.89
N PHE A 135 -18.13 -4.27 -11.81
CA PHE A 135 -18.33 -5.04 -10.58
C PHE A 135 -17.40 -4.53 -9.47
N ASP A 136 -17.99 -4.05 -8.37
CA ASP A 136 -17.30 -3.41 -7.25
C ASP A 136 -17.62 -4.19 -5.95
N PRO A 137 -16.69 -4.99 -5.39
CA PRO A 137 -16.92 -5.77 -4.18
C PRO A 137 -17.32 -4.92 -2.98
N LEU A 138 -16.75 -3.72 -2.84
CA LEU A 138 -17.04 -2.83 -1.72
C LEU A 138 -18.53 -2.52 -1.66
N THR A 139 -19.13 -2.16 -2.80
CA THR A 139 -20.55 -1.80 -2.87
C THR A 139 -21.47 -3.02 -2.98
N GLU A 140 -21.08 -4.06 -3.71
CA GLU A 140 -21.97 -5.19 -4.03
C GLU A 140 -21.95 -6.31 -3.01
N ARG A 141 -20.85 -6.49 -2.26
CA ARG A 141 -20.69 -7.59 -1.29
C ARG A 141 -20.36 -7.13 0.12
N LEU A 142 -19.60 -6.04 0.26
CA LEU A 142 -19.15 -5.56 1.56
C LEU A 142 -20.05 -4.49 2.18
N GLU A 143 -21.11 -4.08 1.48
CA GLU A 143 -22.08 -3.08 1.94
C GLU A 143 -21.44 -1.71 2.30
N GLY A 144 -20.35 -1.36 1.62
CA GLY A 144 -19.59 -0.13 1.87
C GLY A 144 -18.64 -0.18 3.06
N ASP A 145 -18.45 -1.35 3.68
CA ASP A 145 -17.55 -1.53 4.82
C ASP A 145 -16.07 -1.57 4.39
N LEU A 146 -15.42 -0.40 4.46
CA LEU A 146 -13.99 -0.24 4.14
C LEU A 146 -13.09 -1.13 5.00
N GLY A 147 -13.49 -1.50 6.22
CA GLY A 147 -12.69 -2.35 7.11
C GLY A 147 -12.47 -3.76 6.57
N LYS A 148 -13.32 -4.19 5.62
CA LYS A 148 -13.21 -5.48 4.96
C LYS A 148 -12.30 -5.45 3.74
N LEU A 149 -11.92 -4.27 3.24
CA LEU A 149 -10.97 -4.15 2.13
C LEU A 149 -9.54 -4.47 2.57
N PRO A 150 -8.72 -5.06 1.69
CA PRO A 150 -7.33 -5.37 1.98
C PRO A 150 -6.49 -4.10 2.19
N CYS A 151 -5.48 -4.22 3.05
CA CYS A 151 -4.42 -3.24 3.25
C CYS A 151 -3.15 -3.69 2.52
N TYR A 152 -2.16 -2.81 2.38
CA TYR A 152 -0.97 -3.07 1.54
C TYR A 152 -0.24 -4.37 1.89
N GLY A 153 0.01 -4.65 3.18
CA GLY A 153 0.71 -5.88 3.59
C GLY A 153 -0.04 -7.17 3.24
N GLU A 154 -1.36 -7.11 3.07
CA GLU A 154 -2.18 -8.27 2.67
C GLU A 154 -2.09 -8.52 1.15
N LEU A 155 -1.68 -7.53 0.36
CA LEU A 155 -1.53 -7.67 -1.10
C LEU A 155 -0.41 -8.65 -1.49
N GLU A 156 0.53 -8.96 -0.58
CA GLU A 156 1.58 -9.95 -0.85
C GLU A 156 1.01 -11.36 -1.05
N GLN A 157 -0.16 -11.60 -0.46
CA GLN A 157 -0.93 -12.84 -0.51
C GLN A 157 -2.13 -12.72 -1.48
N GLY A 158 -2.19 -11.63 -2.26
CA GLY A 158 -3.15 -11.43 -3.33
C GLY A 158 -2.49 -11.62 -4.69
N PHE A 159 -3.24 -12.18 -5.64
CA PHE A 159 -2.75 -12.54 -6.97
C PHE A 159 -3.71 -12.08 -8.07
N LEU A 160 -3.14 -11.60 -9.16
CA LEU A 160 -3.82 -11.36 -10.42
C LEU A 160 -3.43 -12.50 -11.37
N TRP A 161 -4.39 -13.23 -11.93
CA TRP A 161 -4.10 -14.45 -12.71
C TRP A 161 -5.14 -14.70 -13.80
N TRP A 162 -4.75 -15.47 -14.83
CA TRP A 162 -5.64 -15.83 -15.95
C TRP A 162 -6.40 -17.12 -15.69
N ASP A 163 -7.73 -17.03 -15.71
CA ASP A 163 -8.66 -18.16 -15.72
C ASP A 163 -9.31 -18.29 -17.09
N VAL A 164 -8.77 -19.19 -17.92
CA VAL A 164 -9.15 -19.51 -19.32
C VAL A 164 -9.29 -18.28 -20.22
N ASP A 165 -10.29 -17.43 -19.97
CA ASP A 165 -10.67 -16.26 -20.75
C ASP A 165 -10.71 -14.94 -19.93
N ASN A 166 -10.50 -14.98 -18.61
CA ASN A 166 -10.66 -13.80 -17.75
C ASN A 166 -9.44 -13.56 -16.85
N LEU A 167 -9.04 -12.30 -16.73
CA LEU A 167 -8.09 -11.86 -15.73
C LEU A 167 -8.82 -11.67 -14.39
N ARG A 168 -8.32 -12.29 -13.32
CA ARG A 168 -9.03 -12.40 -12.04
C ARG A 168 -8.15 -12.04 -10.85
N ILE A 169 -8.78 -11.49 -9.81
CA ILE A 169 -8.20 -11.38 -8.47
C ILE A 169 -8.46 -12.68 -7.71
N GLY A 170 -7.40 -13.26 -7.16
CA GLY A 170 -7.40 -14.35 -6.20
C GLY A 170 -6.67 -13.96 -4.93
N TRP A 171 -6.98 -14.63 -3.83
CA TRP A 171 -6.38 -14.39 -2.52
C TRP A 171 -5.96 -15.71 -1.89
N ASP A 172 -4.86 -15.69 -1.13
CA ASP A 172 -4.51 -16.81 -0.27
C ASP A 172 -5.66 -17.11 0.72
N PRO A 173 -6.14 -18.37 0.81
CA PRO A 173 -7.19 -18.74 1.74
C PRO A 173 -6.90 -18.38 3.20
N ALA A 174 -5.63 -18.29 3.60
CA ALA A 174 -5.22 -17.92 4.95
C ALA A 174 -5.65 -16.49 5.35
N LEU A 175 -5.95 -15.62 4.38
CA LEU A 175 -6.46 -14.27 4.65
C LEU A 175 -7.95 -14.24 4.99
N GLY A 176 -8.72 -15.28 4.64
CA GLY A 176 -10.18 -15.26 4.82
C GLY A 176 -10.93 -14.38 3.80
N PHE A 177 -10.26 -13.92 2.73
CA PHE A 177 -10.84 -13.13 1.64
C PHE A 177 -11.45 -13.86 0.42
N PRO A 178 -11.18 -15.16 0.15
CA PRO A 178 -11.21 -15.66 -1.23
C PRO A 178 -12.60 -15.61 -1.91
N GLU A 179 -13.70 -15.58 -1.16
CA GLU A 179 -15.06 -15.50 -1.75
C GLU A 179 -15.61 -14.07 -1.80
N SER A 180 -15.24 -13.18 -0.87
CA SER A 180 -15.82 -11.84 -0.78
C SER A 180 -15.14 -10.85 -1.73
N LEU A 181 -13.82 -10.98 -1.91
CA LEU A 181 -12.99 -10.01 -2.64
C LEU A 181 -12.46 -10.53 -3.99
N GLY A 182 -12.91 -11.71 -4.43
CA GLY A 182 -12.60 -12.21 -5.77
C GLY A 182 -13.32 -11.40 -6.85
N VAL A 183 -12.56 -10.93 -7.83
CA VAL A 183 -13.03 -10.08 -8.94
C VAL A 183 -12.64 -10.73 -10.28
N GLN A 184 -13.51 -10.62 -11.27
CA GLN A 184 -13.26 -11.06 -12.65
C GLN A 184 -13.22 -9.84 -13.58
N GLY A 185 -12.72 -10.01 -14.80
CA GLY A 185 -12.66 -8.92 -15.78
C GLY A 185 -11.68 -7.82 -15.37
N MET A 186 -10.54 -8.18 -14.78
CA MET A 186 -9.52 -7.19 -14.41
C MET A 186 -8.74 -6.67 -15.61
N ASP A 187 -8.99 -7.17 -16.81
CA ASP A 187 -8.41 -6.66 -18.05
C ASP A 187 -9.02 -5.29 -18.42
N GLY A 188 -8.32 -4.20 -18.09
CA GLY A 188 -8.91 -2.86 -18.09
C GLY A 188 -9.65 -2.50 -16.80
N GLY A 189 -9.52 -3.33 -15.75
CA GLY A 189 -10.09 -3.07 -14.44
C GLY A 189 -9.41 -1.93 -13.69
N ILE A 190 -9.96 -1.61 -12.52
CA ILE A 190 -9.52 -0.49 -11.67
C ILE A 190 -9.09 -1.02 -10.30
N ILE A 191 -8.00 -0.48 -9.75
CA ILE A 191 -7.66 -0.59 -8.33
C ILE A 191 -7.86 0.80 -7.73
N ARG A 192 -8.90 0.97 -6.93
CA ARG A 192 -9.21 2.24 -6.27
C ARG A 192 -8.63 2.26 -4.86
N LEU A 193 -7.88 3.31 -4.56
CA LEU A 193 -7.27 3.51 -3.26
C LEU A 193 -8.08 4.50 -2.43
N THR A 194 -8.51 4.06 -1.25
CA THR A 194 -9.23 4.91 -0.29
C THR A 194 -8.35 5.18 0.92
N PRO A 195 -8.02 6.45 1.24
CA PRO A 195 -7.20 6.77 2.40
C PRO A 195 -7.79 6.27 3.72
N ILE A 196 -6.94 5.75 4.58
CA ILE A 196 -7.25 5.37 5.96
C ILE A 196 -7.01 6.59 6.84
N ALA A 197 -8.05 7.03 7.55
CA ALA A 197 -7.93 8.18 8.43
C ALA A 197 -6.84 7.95 9.48
N VAL A 198 -6.03 8.98 9.75
CA VAL A 198 -4.96 8.94 10.77
C VAL A 198 -5.54 8.67 12.17
N THR A 199 -6.80 9.00 12.39
CA THR A 199 -7.51 8.74 13.65
C THR A 199 -8.14 7.35 13.71
N SER A 200 -7.88 6.47 12.74
CA SER A 200 -8.53 5.17 12.65
C SER A 200 -7.54 4.04 12.40
N VAL A 201 -7.90 2.84 12.85
CA VAL A 201 -7.17 1.60 12.61
C VAL A 201 -8.15 0.47 12.26
N VAL A 202 -7.71 -0.45 11.43
CA VAL A 202 -8.43 -1.70 11.18
C VAL A 202 -8.08 -2.70 12.28
N VAL A 203 -9.08 -3.27 12.92
CA VAL A 203 -8.92 -4.29 13.96
C VAL A 203 -9.52 -5.59 13.45
N ALA A 204 -8.71 -6.64 13.39
CA ALA A 204 -9.10 -7.97 12.97
C ALA A 204 -9.20 -8.91 14.18
N VAL A 205 -10.37 -9.52 14.37
CA VAL A 205 -10.67 -10.47 15.45
C VAL A 205 -11.37 -11.68 14.85
N GLY A 206 -10.73 -12.86 14.94
CA GLY A 206 -11.21 -14.06 14.24
C GLY A 206 -11.26 -13.80 12.73
N ASP A 207 -12.43 -14.01 12.13
CA ASP A 207 -12.69 -13.73 10.71
C ASP A 207 -13.29 -12.32 10.47
N GLY A 208 -13.57 -11.57 11.54
CA GLY A 208 -14.13 -10.22 11.48
C GLY A 208 -13.06 -9.14 11.37
N ARG A 209 -13.36 -8.08 10.62
CA ARG A 209 -12.54 -6.87 10.51
C ARG A 209 -13.41 -5.64 10.71
N THR A 210 -12.93 -4.67 11.47
CA THR A 210 -13.67 -3.45 11.80
C THR A 210 -12.72 -2.25 11.76
N VAL A 211 -13.14 -1.14 11.14
CA VAL A 211 -12.46 0.14 11.32
C VAL A 211 -12.87 0.72 12.67
N VAL A 212 -11.90 0.94 13.55
CA VAL A 212 -12.10 1.57 14.86
C VAL A 212 -11.59 3.01 14.79
N ASP A 213 -12.48 3.96 15.08
CA ASP A 213 -12.12 5.36 15.32
C ASP A 213 -11.52 5.49 16.71
N LEU A 214 -10.23 5.88 16.76
CA LEU A 214 -9.46 6.07 17.98
C LEU A 214 -9.97 7.25 18.79
N THR A 215 -10.52 8.30 18.15
CA THR A 215 -11.03 9.50 18.84
C THR A 215 -12.34 9.23 19.58
N ALA A 216 -13.03 8.15 19.23
CA ALA A 216 -14.24 7.69 19.90
C ALA A 216 -13.96 6.78 21.10
N GLN A 217 -12.71 6.36 21.32
CA GLN A 217 -12.35 5.46 22.42
C GLN A 217 -11.97 6.21 23.69
N ALA A 218 -12.09 5.53 24.84
CA ALA A 218 -11.51 6.03 26.07
C ALA A 218 -9.98 6.00 25.99
N THR A 219 -9.35 7.10 26.39
CA THR A 219 -7.90 7.27 26.37
C THR A 219 -7.31 7.33 27.77
N GLU A 220 -6.06 6.93 27.86
CA GLU A 220 -5.20 7.07 29.03
C GLU A 220 -3.96 7.89 28.65
N ASP A 221 -3.45 8.69 29.58
CA ASP A 221 -2.20 9.43 29.37
C ASP A 221 -1.02 8.49 29.62
N VAL A 222 -0.35 8.06 28.56
CA VAL A 222 0.75 7.08 28.60
C VAL A 222 2.06 7.76 28.21
N VAL A 223 3.09 7.58 29.04
CA VAL A 223 4.46 7.99 28.72
C VAL A 223 5.13 6.84 27.97
N ASP A 224 5.65 7.11 26.77
CA ASP A 224 6.52 6.16 26.09
C ASP A 224 7.88 6.15 26.81
N TYR A 225 8.18 5.05 27.50
CA TYR A 225 9.39 4.95 28.30
C TYR A 225 10.68 5.05 27.46
N LEU A 226 10.61 4.76 26.15
CA LEU A 226 11.73 4.93 25.21
C LEU A 226 11.87 6.36 24.70
N ASN A 227 10.79 7.15 24.72
CA ASN A 227 10.77 8.56 24.31
C ASN A 227 10.09 9.39 25.40
N PRO A 228 10.65 9.42 26.63
CA PRO A 228 10.01 10.08 27.76
C PRO A 228 9.89 11.60 27.56
N ASP A 229 10.73 12.17 26.69
CA ASP A 229 10.70 13.59 26.31
C ASP A 229 9.43 13.98 25.53
N ASP A 230 8.73 13.02 24.91
CA ASP A 230 7.42 13.25 24.31
C ASP A 230 6.34 13.57 25.37
N GLY A 231 6.62 13.27 26.64
CA GLY A 231 5.66 13.39 27.73
C GLY A 231 4.56 12.33 27.70
N ALA A 232 3.54 12.53 28.54
CA ALA A 232 2.37 11.65 28.56
C ALA A 232 1.43 12.06 27.42
N MET A 233 1.04 11.08 26.60
CA MET A 233 0.23 11.30 25.39
C MET A 233 -1.07 10.49 25.45
N PRO A 234 -2.21 11.06 24.99
CA PRO A 234 -3.47 10.34 24.92
C PRO A 234 -3.37 9.09 24.05
N SER A 235 -3.58 7.94 24.67
CA SER A 235 -3.41 6.64 24.04
C SER A 235 -4.58 5.71 24.36
N VAL A 236 -4.97 4.88 23.41
CA VAL A 236 -6.06 3.90 23.58
C VAL A 236 -5.47 2.54 23.95
N PRO A 237 -5.87 1.91 25.05
CA PRO A 237 -5.46 0.54 25.35
C PRO A 237 -5.90 -0.43 24.26
N LEU A 238 -5.01 -1.31 23.80
CA LEU A 238 -5.34 -2.30 22.76
C LEU A 238 -6.54 -3.19 23.10
N PRO A 239 -6.77 -3.61 24.37
CA PRO A 239 -7.97 -4.38 24.71
C PRO A 239 -9.27 -3.63 24.40
N ALA A 240 -9.29 -2.30 24.54
CA ALA A 240 -10.45 -1.49 24.20
C ALA A 240 -10.75 -1.53 22.68
N LEU A 241 -9.70 -1.54 21.85
CA LEU A 241 -9.84 -1.70 20.40
C LEU A 241 -10.42 -3.06 20.02
N PHE A 242 -9.94 -4.13 20.67
CA PHE A 242 -10.49 -5.46 20.46
C PHE A 242 -11.95 -5.58 20.92
N SER A 243 -12.31 -4.97 22.05
CA SER A 243 -13.72 -4.84 22.46
C SER A 243 -14.56 -4.10 21.42
N ALA A 244 -14.06 -2.98 20.89
CA ALA A 244 -14.74 -2.23 19.84
C ALA A 244 -14.93 -3.06 18.56
N ALA A 245 -14.01 -3.97 18.28
CA ALA A 245 -14.11 -4.96 17.20
C ALA A 245 -14.91 -6.23 17.56
N GLY A 246 -15.57 -6.27 18.72
CA GLY A 246 -16.47 -7.35 19.14
C GLY A 246 -15.83 -8.50 19.91
N ALA A 247 -14.58 -8.38 20.37
CA ALA A 247 -13.96 -9.39 21.22
C ALA A 247 -14.61 -9.44 22.62
N THR A 248 -14.84 -10.65 23.13
CA THR A 248 -15.48 -10.88 24.44
C THR A 248 -14.51 -10.99 25.61
N THR A 249 -13.24 -11.33 25.35
CA THR A 249 -12.16 -11.42 26.35
C THR A 249 -10.89 -10.77 25.79
N PRO A 250 -10.94 -9.46 25.46
CA PRO A 250 -9.86 -8.77 24.75
C PRO A 250 -8.55 -8.77 25.54
N GLU A 251 -8.60 -8.87 26.86
CA GLU A 251 -7.42 -8.88 27.72
C GLU A 251 -6.64 -10.20 27.64
N ALA A 252 -7.26 -11.26 27.13
CA ALA A 252 -6.58 -12.52 26.88
C ALA A 252 -5.88 -12.55 25.52
N PHE A 253 -6.03 -11.50 24.69
CA PHE A 253 -5.54 -11.53 23.32
C PHE A 253 -4.04 -11.26 23.26
N VAL A 254 -3.41 -11.96 22.33
CA VAL A 254 -2.15 -11.52 21.77
C VAL A 254 -2.39 -10.84 20.44
N TYR A 255 -1.52 -9.89 20.07
CA TYR A 255 -1.66 -9.11 18.85
C TYR A 255 -0.42 -9.14 17.97
N LYS A 256 -0.65 -8.91 16.67
CA LYS A 256 0.32 -8.45 15.68
C LYS A 256 -0.21 -7.17 15.05
N MET A 257 0.68 -6.32 14.58
CA MET A 257 0.33 -5.08 13.87
C MET A 257 1.06 -4.96 12.55
N TRP A 258 0.46 -4.21 11.64
CA TRP A 258 0.98 -3.86 10.33
C TRP A 258 0.84 -2.35 10.12
N GLY A 259 1.83 -1.75 9.50
CA GLY A 259 1.90 -0.30 9.26
C GLY A 259 3.30 0.09 8.79
N ASN A 260 3.58 1.39 8.80
CA ASN A 260 4.87 1.90 8.36
C ASN A 260 5.89 1.92 9.51
N ASP A 261 6.78 0.93 9.58
CA ASP A 261 7.87 0.99 10.57
C ASP A 261 8.88 2.13 10.30
N GLY A 262 8.93 2.65 9.07
CA GLY A 262 9.89 3.66 8.63
C GLY A 262 11.28 3.09 8.32
N TRP A 263 11.45 1.77 8.35
CA TRP A 263 12.74 1.08 8.22
C TRP A 263 12.74 -0.10 7.24
N SER A 264 11.63 -0.80 7.00
CA SER A 264 11.61 -1.96 6.11
C SER A 264 10.30 -2.14 5.34
N ASN A 265 10.43 -2.22 4.01
CA ASN A 265 9.32 -2.51 3.09
C ASN A 265 9.09 -4.02 2.90
N ALA A 266 9.69 -4.86 3.75
CA ALA A 266 9.71 -6.30 3.57
C ALA A 266 9.85 -6.99 4.93
N ASP A 267 8.91 -7.89 5.22
CA ASP A 267 8.80 -8.75 6.41
C ASP A 267 8.04 -8.20 7.62
N ASP A 268 6.74 -7.92 7.41
CA ASP A 268 5.70 -7.84 8.46
C ASP A 268 5.58 -9.10 9.35
N ASN A 269 6.34 -10.15 9.06
CA ASN A 269 6.34 -11.41 9.82
C ASN A 269 7.27 -11.41 11.04
N LEU A 270 8.13 -10.40 11.20
CA LEU A 270 9.15 -10.40 12.25
C LEU A 270 8.61 -9.98 13.62
N MET A 271 7.50 -9.25 13.70
CA MET A 271 6.89 -8.93 14.99
C MET A 271 6.35 -10.21 15.66
N PRO A 272 6.83 -10.57 16.86
CA PRO A 272 6.22 -11.64 17.65
C PRO A 272 4.80 -11.27 18.07
N TRP A 273 4.00 -12.27 18.43
CA TRP A 273 2.70 -12.03 19.05
C TRP A 273 2.92 -11.51 20.49
N ALA A 274 2.43 -10.31 20.80
CA ALA A 274 2.58 -9.66 22.11
C ALA A 274 1.27 -9.61 22.90
N ASN A 275 1.33 -9.53 24.23
CA ASN A 275 0.15 -9.40 25.08
C ASN A 275 -0.52 -8.03 24.92
N ALA A 276 -1.81 -8.00 24.63
CA ALA A 276 -2.57 -6.77 24.44
C ALA A 276 -2.73 -5.94 25.72
N GLN A 277 -2.73 -6.55 26.92
CA GLN A 277 -2.95 -5.85 28.20
C GLN A 277 -1.92 -4.76 28.51
N HIS A 278 -0.74 -4.85 27.90
CA HIS A 278 0.39 -3.97 28.17
C HIS A 278 0.75 -3.11 26.96
N ALA A 279 -0.25 -2.84 26.12
CA ALA A 279 -0.07 -2.14 24.87
C ALA A 279 -1.15 -1.06 24.68
N TRP A 280 -0.72 0.09 24.15
CA TRP A 280 -1.56 1.21 23.80
C TRP A 280 -1.23 1.70 22.40
N ILE A 281 -2.17 2.42 21.77
CA ILE A 281 -1.93 3.13 20.52
C ILE A 281 -2.17 4.63 20.71
N ARG A 282 -1.22 5.46 20.27
CA ARG A 282 -1.38 6.92 20.29
C ARG A 282 -2.44 7.34 19.27
N VAL A 283 -3.34 8.24 19.67
CA VAL A 283 -4.48 8.66 18.82
C VAL A 283 -4.04 9.50 17.62
N ASP A 284 -2.97 10.27 17.75
CA ASP A 284 -2.48 11.25 16.78
C ASP A 284 -1.52 10.67 15.74
N THR A 285 -0.69 9.69 16.14
CA THR A 285 0.34 9.09 15.27
C THR A 285 0.11 7.63 14.94
N ARG A 286 -0.94 6.99 15.51
CA ARG A 286 -1.17 5.53 15.46
C ARG A 286 0.06 4.73 15.85
N ARG A 287 0.88 5.28 16.74
CA ARG A 287 2.10 4.61 17.21
C ARG A 287 1.73 3.69 18.36
N VAL A 288 2.11 2.43 18.27
CA VAL A 288 1.95 1.51 19.41
C VAL A 288 3.04 1.76 20.45
N VAL A 289 2.63 1.75 21.70
CA VAL A 289 3.47 1.94 22.89
C VAL A 289 3.27 0.72 23.79
N LEU A 290 4.36 0.19 24.34
CA LEU A 290 4.37 -0.95 25.24
C LEU A 290 4.83 -0.52 26.63
N ASP A 291 4.39 -1.26 27.65
CA ASP A 291 4.99 -1.23 28.98
C ASP A 291 6.45 -1.71 28.92
N GLU A 292 7.35 -1.07 29.68
CA GLU A 292 8.80 -1.37 29.71
C GLU A 292 9.07 -2.85 30.02
N ALA A 293 8.27 -3.45 30.91
CA ALA A 293 8.41 -4.85 31.30
C ALA A 293 8.10 -5.85 30.17
N TRP A 294 7.51 -5.38 29.06
CA TRP A 294 7.03 -6.19 27.93
C TRP A 294 7.69 -5.82 26.60
N ASP A 295 8.58 -4.84 26.58
CA ASP A 295 9.45 -4.61 25.43
C ASP A 295 10.62 -5.61 25.47
N THR A 296 10.67 -6.48 24.46
CA THR A 296 11.69 -7.54 24.37
C THR A 296 12.93 -7.12 23.59
N GLU A 297 13.16 -5.81 23.37
CA GLU A 297 14.27 -5.20 22.60
C GLU A 297 14.33 -5.56 21.10
N GLU A 298 13.56 -6.56 20.63
CA GLU A 298 13.50 -6.95 19.21
C GLU A 298 12.87 -5.82 18.38
N CYS A 299 13.60 -5.27 17.41
CA CYS A 299 13.37 -3.96 16.77
C CYS A 299 12.01 -3.73 16.05
N CYS A 300 11.10 -4.69 16.02
CA CYS A 300 9.92 -4.70 15.14
C CYS A 300 8.64 -4.09 15.75
N TRP A 301 8.67 -3.65 17.01
CA TRP A 301 7.50 -3.07 17.70
C TRP A 301 7.23 -1.60 17.33
N ARG A 302 8.07 -1.00 16.49
CA ARG A 302 8.17 0.46 16.30
C ARG A 302 7.40 0.97 15.11
N THR A 303 6.35 0.25 14.73
CA THR A 303 5.46 0.64 13.64
C THR A 303 4.89 2.03 13.93
N ARG A 304 5.28 3.01 13.11
CA ARG A 304 4.58 4.29 13.02
C ARG A 304 3.40 4.08 12.07
N ASP A 305 2.35 4.88 12.20
CA ASP A 305 1.19 4.73 11.32
C ASP A 305 0.62 3.29 11.31
N THR A 306 0.38 2.68 12.48
CA THR A 306 -0.27 1.37 12.53
C THR A 306 -1.62 1.43 11.82
N ILE A 307 -1.84 0.53 10.87
CA ILE A 307 -3.03 0.49 10.02
C ILE A 307 -3.92 -0.69 10.37
N LEU A 308 -3.31 -1.85 10.65
CA LEU A 308 -4.02 -3.08 10.95
C LEU A 308 -3.47 -3.67 12.25
N ILE A 309 -4.36 -4.05 13.14
CA ILE A 309 -4.05 -4.82 14.34
C ILE A 309 -4.84 -6.13 14.28
N LYS A 310 -4.16 -7.27 14.28
CA LYS A 310 -4.78 -8.60 14.33
C LYS A 310 -4.65 -9.16 15.73
N GLY A 311 -5.78 -9.54 16.32
CA GLY A 311 -5.85 -10.18 17.62
C GLY A 311 -6.18 -11.67 17.51
N ARG A 312 -5.60 -12.49 18.39
CA ARG A 312 -6.02 -13.88 18.59
C ARG A 312 -5.88 -14.29 20.05
N THR A 313 -6.66 -15.27 20.46
CA THR A 313 -6.42 -15.98 21.73
C THR A 313 -5.12 -16.79 21.62
N PRO A 314 -4.24 -16.78 22.63
CA PRO A 314 -3.08 -17.66 22.70
C PRO A 314 -3.48 -19.12 22.47
N ALA A 315 -2.64 -19.86 21.74
CA ALA A 315 -2.78 -21.31 21.71
C ALA A 315 -2.56 -21.87 23.13
N PRO A 316 -3.34 -22.86 23.57
CA PRO A 316 -3.17 -23.50 24.88
C PRO A 316 -1.82 -24.23 25.00
#